data_AF-A0A3B9ZZ03-F1
#
_entry.id   AF-A0A3B9ZZ03-F1
#
_cell.length_a   1.000
_cell.length_b   1.000
_cell.length_c   1.000
_cell.angle_alpha   90.00
_cell.angle_beta   90.00
_cell.angle_gamma   90.00
#
_symmetry.space_group_name_H-M   'P 1'
#
loop_
_entity.id
_entity.type
_entity.pdbx_description
1 polymer ?
#
loop_
_entity_poly.entity_id
_entity_poly.type
_entity_poly.pdbx_seq_one_letter_code
_entity_poly.pdbx_strand_id
1 'polypeptide(L)'
;MFVQDTEQEVKSTRLADLPTGSRGVIVHVLGQGAFRKRISEMGFVKGQLVKVIKNAPLKDPVEYEIMGYKVSLRRSEADLIEVVSPSKAKDMVLAKYEGTIDELRMKYSGEKKGKVISVALVGNPNCGKTTLFNYASGSKERVGNYAGVTIDAKEAKFKQGNYEFLISDLPGTYSITEYSPEELYVRNHIAEKRPDVVVNVVDASNLERNLFLTTQLIDMNIKVVIALNMYDELEEKSAKLDFNHLGEMMGIPMVPTVASKGKGLKELFDRIIMVYEERDPIVRHIHINYGQEIEKSIRAIQLQLKKEDQVKHSYSTRFLAIKLLEEDKHTLSLLKGHLIFEAVKKTSDHETGRLEQLFKDQSETLIADAKYGFIAGALKETYRNGPQVRRDQSREIDKVLTHKFWGFPIFILFIWITFQATFTLGSYPMTWLGDGIGWLT
;
A
#
# COMPACT_ATOMS: atom_id res chain seq x y z
N MET A 1 25.99 -37.06 -17.55
CA MET A 1 25.75 -36.24 -18.75
C MET A 1 24.63 -35.27 -18.38
N PHE A 2 24.99 -34.08 -17.92
CA PHE A 2 24.03 -33.10 -17.39
C PHE A 2 23.34 -32.40 -18.56
N VAL A 3 22.03 -32.55 -18.68
CA VAL A 3 21.21 -31.70 -19.55
C VAL A 3 20.98 -30.41 -18.80
N GLN A 4 21.55 -29.33 -19.33
CA GLN A 4 21.28 -27.96 -18.90
C GLN A 4 19.86 -27.59 -19.36
N ASP A 5 18.91 -27.48 -18.43
CA ASP A 5 17.63 -26.83 -18.70
C ASP A 5 17.81 -25.32 -18.55
N THR A 6 18.05 -24.67 -19.68
CA THR A 6 17.94 -23.22 -19.85
C THR A 6 16.47 -22.81 -19.76
N GLU A 7 16.02 -22.29 -18.61
CA GLU A 7 14.76 -21.54 -18.52
C GLU A 7 14.91 -20.23 -19.31
N GLN A 8 14.50 -20.24 -20.58
CA GLN A 8 14.32 -19.01 -21.34
C GLN A 8 13.11 -18.25 -20.79
N GLU A 9 13.32 -17.02 -20.32
CA GLU A 9 12.28 -16.05 -19.96
C GLU A 9 11.23 -15.95 -21.08
N VAL A 10 10.02 -16.46 -20.84
CA VAL A 10 8.94 -16.41 -21.83
C VAL A 10 8.31 -15.03 -21.79
N LYS A 11 8.74 -14.15 -22.70
CA LYS A 11 8.16 -12.82 -22.90
C LYS A 11 6.66 -12.91 -23.24
N SER A 12 5.78 -12.53 -22.31
CA SER A 12 4.33 -12.39 -22.53
C SER A 12 4.01 -11.07 -23.24
N THR A 13 2.86 -10.98 -23.90
CA THR A 13 2.36 -9.76 -24.58
C THR A 13 0.91 -9.51 -24.18
N ARG A 14 0.43 -8.26 -24.23
CA ARG A 14 -0.97 -7.93 -23.98
C ARG A 14 -1.86 -8.41 -25.11
N LEU A 15 -3.08 -8.86 -24.79
CA LEU A 15 -4.06 -9.28 -25.78
C LEU A 15 -4.51 -8.10 -26.66
N ALA A 16 -4.50 -6.88 -26.14
CA ALA A 16 -4.75 -5.66 -26.90
C ALA A 16 -3.71 -5.37 -28.00
N ASP A 17 -2.50 -5.91 -27.86
CA ASP A 17 -1.38 -5.71 -28.79
C ASP A 17 -1.22 -6.87 -29.79
N LEU A 18 -2.07 -7.89 -29.68
CA LEU A 18 -1.99 -9.07 -30.54
C LEU A 18 -2.52 -8.71 -31.95
N PRO A 19 -1.75 -8.93 -33.03
CA PRO A 19 -2.17 -8.56 -34.38
C PRO A 19 -3.47 -9.25 -34.83
N THR A 20 -4.26 -8.57 -35.65
CA THR A 20 -5.48 -9.15 -36.23
C THR A 20 -5.17 -10.43 -37.01
N GLY A 21 -5.95 -11.49 -36.79
CA GLY A 21 -5.75 -12.81 -37.38
C GLY A 21 -4.79 -13.73 -36.60
N SER A 22 -4.02 -13.18 -35.67
CA SER A 22 -3.11 -13.99 -34.85
C SER A 22 -3.82 -14.62 -33.64
N ARG A 23 -3.17 -15.65 -33.07
CA ARG A 23 -3.68 -16.46 -31.96
C ARG A 23 -2.72 -16.34 -30.78
N GLY A 24 -3.26 -16.27 -29.57
CA GLY A 24 -2.52 -16.30 -28.33
C GLY A 24 -3.12 -17.32 -27.36
N VAL A 25 -2.31 -17.80 -26.43
CA VAL A 25 -2.78 -18.58 -25.29
C VAL A 25 -2.69 -17.72 -24.05
N ILE A 26 -3.79 -17.63 -23.32
CA ILE A 26 -3.91 -16.78 -22.14
C ILE A 26 -3.02 -17.33 -21.02
N VAL A 27 -2.14 -16.49 -20.48
CA VAL A 27 -1.25 -16.83 -19.36
C VAL A 27 -1.65 -16.16 -18.06
N HIS A 28 -2.14 -14.92 -18.13
CA HIS A 28 -2.61 -14.14 -16.99
C HIS A 28 -3.79 -13.25 -17.37
N VAL A 29 -4.74 -13.07 -16.45
CA VAL A 29 -5.78 -12.04 -16.52
C VAL A 29 -5.59 -11.13 -15.32
N LEU A 30 -5.11 -9.92 -15.57
CA LEU A 30 -4.94 -8.86 -14.59
C LEU A 30 -6.30 -8.26 -14.22
N GLY A 31 -6.44 -7.83 -12.96
CA GLY A 31 -7.69 -7.26 -12.43
C GLY A 31 -8.26 -8.07 -11.27
N GLN A 32 -9.12 -7.42 -10.48
CA GLN A 32 -9.69 -7.98 -9.25
C GLN A 32 -11.23 -7.93 -9.25
N GLY A 33 -11.85 -8.76 -8.41
CA GLY A 33 -13.29 -8.74 -8.16
C GLY A 33 -14.16 -9.03 -9.39
N ALA A 34 -15.17 -8.18 -9.60
CA ALA A 34 -16.22 -8.39 -10.60
C ALA A 34 -15.71 -8.45 -12.05
N PHE A 35 -14.63 -7.72 -12.37
CA PHE A 35 -14.01 -7.76 -13.71
C PHE A 35 -13.45 -9.14 -14.01
N ARG A 36 -12.58 -9.64 -13.13
CA ARG A 36 -11.95 -10.95 -13.30
C ARG A 36 -12.99 -12.08 -13.36
N LYS A 37 -14.02 -11.99 -12.51
CA LYS A 37 -15.15 -12.93 -12.54
C LYS A 37 -15.85 -12.92 -13.91
N ARG A 38 -16.24 -11.75 -14.42
CA ARG A 38 -16.89 -11.59 -15.73
C ARG A 38 -16.04 -12.15 -16.88
N ILE A 39 -14.76 -11.77 -16.94
CA ILE A 39 -13.84 -12.20 -18.01
C ILE A 39 -13.62 -13.72 -17.98
N SER A 40 -13.53 -14.31 -16.79
CA SER A 40 -13.42 -15.76 -16.61
C SER A 40 -14.71 -16.49 -17.02
N GLU A 41 -15.88 -15.95 -16.66
CA GLU A 41 -17.20 -16.46 -17.11
C GLU A 41 -17.35 -16.38 -18.64
N MET A 42 -16.72 -15.40 -19.27
CA MET A 42 -16.64 -15.24 -20.73
C MET A 42 -15.57 -16.13 -21.39
N GLY A 43 -14.96 -17.07 -20.66
CA GLY A 43 -14.04 -18.07 -21.20
C GLY A 43 -12.59 -17.63 -21.34
N PHE A 44 -12.24 -16.40 -20.98
CA PHE A 44 -10.85 -15.90 -20.99
C PHE A 44 -10.12 -16.39 -19.74
N VAL A 45 -9.86 -17.69 -19.67
CA VAL A 45 -9.14 -18.32 -18.56
C VAL A 45 -7.78 -18.83 -19.01
N LYS A 46 -6.86 -19.02 -18.06
CA LYS A 46 -5.49 -19.46 -18.35
C LYS A 46 -5.47 -20.77 -19.15
N GLY A 47 -4.64 -20.83 -20.18
CA GLY A 47 -4.51 -21.98 -21.06
C GLY A 47 -5.49 -21.99 -22.24
N GLN A 48 -6.49 -21.11 -22.26
CA GLN A 48 -7.40 -21.00 -23.41
C GLN A 48 -6.75 -20.30 -24.59
N LEU A 49 -7.05 -20.81 -25.78
CA LEU A 49 -6.63 -20.23 -27.04
C LEU A 49 -7.64 -19.15 -27.46
N VAL A 50 -7.13 -17.94 -27.68
CA VAL A 50 -7.89 -16.79 -28.15
C VAL A 50 -7.35 -16.33 -29.49
N LYS A 51 -8.23 -15.97 -30.41
CA LYS A 51 -7.89 -15.46 -31.73
C LYS A 51 -8.45 -14.06 -31.93
N VAL A 52 -7.65 -13.15 -32.49
CA VAL A 52 -8.11 -11.80 -32.82
C VAL A 52 -8.81 -11.84 -34.18
N ILE A 53 -10.07 -11.45 -34.23
CA ILE A 53 -10.87 -11.49 -35.46
C ILE A 53 -10.75 -10.18 -36.22
N LYS A 54 -11.18 -9.08 -35.61
CA LYS A 54 -11.14 -7.75 -36.24
C LYS A 54 -11.18 -6.64 -35.20
N ASN A 55 -10.56 -5.52 -35.55
CA ASN A 55 -10.72 -4.27 -34.84
C ASN A 55 -11.96 -3.54 -35.37
N ALA A 56 -12.75 -2.90 -34.49
CA ALA A 56 -13.77 -1.95 -34.93
C ALA A 56 -13.12 -0.77 -35.71
N PRO A 57 -13.89 -0.01 -36.52
CA PRO A 57 -13.37 1.09 -37.34
C PRO A 57 -12.53 2.14 -36.58
N LEU A 58 -12.74 2.26 -35.26
CA LEU A 58 -12.02 3.16 -34.35
C LEU A 58 -11.03 2.43 -33.40
N LYS A 59 -10.66 1.18 -33.69
CA LYS A 59 -9.74 0.33 -32.89
C LYS A 59 -10.21 -0.02 -31.46
N ASP A 60 -11.47 0.26 -31.13
CA ASP A 60 -12.15 -0.14 -29.90
C ASP A 60 -13.67 -0.24 -30.17
N PRO A 61 -14.39 -1.32 -29.80
CA PRO A 61 -13.90 -2.58 -29.22
C PRO A 61 -13.20 -3.49 -30.25
N VAL A 62 -12.46 -4.49 -29.73
CA VAL A 62 -11.81 -5.53 -30.53
C VAL A 62 -12.59 -6.83 -30.39
N GLU A 63 -12.84 -7.52 -31.51
CA GLU A 63 -13.56 -8.78 -31.54
C GLU A 63 -12.57 -9.96 -31.49
N TYR A 64 -12.79 -10.85 -30.52
CA TYR A 64 -12.01 -12.04 -30.26
C TYR A 64 -12.86 -13.30 -30.45
N GLU A 65 -12.24 -14.40 -30.86
CA GLU A 65 -12.85 -15.73 -30.89
C GLU A 65 -12.19 -16.59 -29.81
N ILE A 66 -13.02 -17.12 -28.91
CA ILE A 66 -12.61 -17.96 -27.79
C ILE A 66 -13.63 -19.07 -27.59
N MET A 67 -13.18 -20.30 -27.34
CA MET A 67 -14.05 -21.47 -27.16
C MET A 67 -15.13 -21.66 -28.25
N GLY A 68 -14.83 -21.23 -29.49
CA GLY A 68 -15.72 -21.37 -30.65
C GLY A 68 -16.83 -20.32 -30.76
N TYR A 69 -16.86 -19.29 -29.90
CA TYR A 69 -17.76 -18.15 -30.04
C TYR A 69 -17.01 -16.81 -30.08
N LYS A 70 -17.69 -15.78 -30.58
CA LYS A 70 -17.13 -14.43 -30.73
C LYS A 70 -17.53 -13.55 -29.56
N VAL A 71 -16.58 -12.77 -29.09
CA VAL A 71 -16.72 -11.85 -27.97
C VAL A 71 -16.04 -10.53 -28.29
N SER A 72 -16.72 -9.43 -28.03
CA SER A 72 -16.15 -8.09 -28.13
C SER A 72 -15.65 -7.63 -26.76
N LEU A 73 -14.37 -7.28 -26.67
CA LEU A 73 -13.80 -6.65 -25.49
C LEU A 73 -13.37 -5.23 -25.82
N ARG A 74 -13.50 -4.31 -24.86
CA ARG A 74 -12.86 -3.00 -25.01
C ARG A 74 -11.35 -3.18 -24.99
N ARG A 75 -10.63 -2.30 -25.68
CA ARG A 75 -9.16 -2.32 -25.73
C ARG A 75 -8.55 -2.24 -24.33
N SER A 76 -9.13 -1.44 -23.43
CA SER A 76 -8.72 -1.33 -22.03
C SER A 76 -8.95 -2.61 -21.21
N GLU A 77 -9.92 -3.44 -21.58
CA GLU A 77 -10.17 -4.74 -20.95
C GLU A 77 -9.22 -5.81 -21.50
N ALA A 78 -8.97 -5.80 -22.81
CA ALA A 78 -8.00 -6.68 -23.45
C ALA A 78 -6.55 -6.39 -23.02
N ASP A 79 -6.25 -5.14 -22.65
CA ASP A 79 -4.93 -4.76 -22.13
C ASP A 79 -4.64 -5.40 -20.76
N LEU A 80 -5.67 -5.82 -20.05
CA LEU A 80 -5.56 -6.56 -18.79
C LEU A 80 -5.35 -8.06 -19.00
N ILE A 81 -5.29 -8.57 -20.24
CA ILE A 81 -5.11 -10.00 -20.51
C ILE A 81 -3.73 -10.22 -21.13
N GLU A 82 -2.92 -11.10 -20.55
CA GLU A 82 -1.62 -11.51 -21.08
C GLU A 82 -1.71 -12.82 -21.83
N VAL A 83 -1.00 -12.87 -22.95
CA VAL A 83 -0.98 -13.99 -23.88
C VAL A 83 0.44 -14.31 -24.35
N VAL A 84 0.66 -15.58 -24.68
CA VAL A 84 1.88 -16.09 -25.33
C VAL A 84 1.53 -16.80 -26.64
N SER A 85 2.52 -17.05 -27.50
CA SER A 85 2.27 -17.75 -28.77
C SER A 85 1.86 -19.22 -28.53
N PRO A 86 0.98 -19.80 -29.36
CA PRO A 86 0.52 -21.20 -29.23
C PRO A 86 1.66 -22.24 -29.25
N SER A 87 2.76 -21.95 -29.96
CA SER A 87 3.96 -22.80 -29.99
C SER A 87 4.62 -22.93 -28.61
N LYS A 88 4.66 -21.85 -27.83
CA LYS A 88 5.26 -21.80 -26.48
C LYS A 88 4.33 -22.35 -25.40
N ALA A 89 3.03 -22.35 -25.66
CA ALA A 89 2.03 -22.85 -24.71
C ALA A 89 1.94 -24.38 -24.67
N LYS A 90 2.30 -25.08 -25.76
CA LYS A 90 2.29 -26.56 -25.80
C LYS A 90 3.20 -27.18 -24.74
N ASP A 91 4.30 -26.52 -24.40
CA ASP A 91 5.24 -26.97 -23.37
C ASP A 91 4.66 -26.84 -21.94
N MET A 92 3.64 -26.00 -21.74
CA MET A 92 2.99 -25.78 -20.44
C MET A 92 1.79 -26.72 -20.17
N VAL A 93 1.13 -27.24 -21.21
CA VAL A 93 -0.19 -27.91 -21.10
C VAL A 93 -0.11 -29.43 -20.84
N LEU A 94 1.05 -30.06 -21.03
CA LEU A 94 1.24 -31.51 -20.79
C LEU A 94 1.11 -31.93 -19.31
N ALA A 95 0.94 -30.99 -18.37
CA ALA A 95 0.77 -31.28 -16.96
C ALA A 95 -0.67 -31.07 -16.47
N LYS A 96 -1.40 -32.18 -16.33
CA LYS A 96 -2.59 -32.40 -15.47
C LYS A 96 -3.98 -32.08 -16.06
N TYR A 97 -4.76 -33.13 -16.26
CA TYR A 97 -6.23 -33.06 -16.34
C TYR A 97 -6.84 -34.24 -15.57
N GLU A 98 -7.58 -33.97 -14.49
CA GLU A 98 -8.47 -34.94 -13.82
C GLU A 98 -9.75 -34.25 -13.28
N GLY A 99 -10.89 -34.55 -13.91
CA GLY A 99 -12.17 -34.95 -13.30
C GLY A 99 -12.93 -34.07 -12.27
N THR A 100 -14.12 -33.63 -12.71
CA THR A 100 -15.39 -33.33 -12.00
C THR A 100 -15.42 -32.23 -10.90
N ILE A 101 -16.36 -31.30 -11.08
CA ILE A 101 -16.49 -30.03 -10.36
C ILE A 101 -17.71 -30.09 -9.42
N ASP A 102 -17.45 -30.09 -8.11
CA ASP A 102 -18.45 -29.79 -7.06
C ASP A 102 -18.43 -28.29 -6.75
N GLU A 103 -19.59 -27.68 -6.47
CA GLU A 103 -19.73 -26.23 -6.17
C GLU A 103 -18.87 -25.76 -4.98
N LEU A 104 -18.47 -26.67 -4.08
CA LEU A 104 -17.50 -26.39 -3.00
C LEU A 104 -16.06 -26.14 -3.52
N ARG A 105 -15.71 -26.64 -4.71
CA ARG A 105 -14.41 -26.39 -5.35
C ARG A 105 -14.30 -25.00 -5.98
N MET A 106 -15.38 -24.25 -6.23
CA MET A 106 -15.25 -22.88 -6.76
C MET A 106 -14.64 -21.89 -5.75
N LYS A 107 -14.74 -22.16 -4.44
CA LYS A 107 -13.96 -21.42 -3.42
C LYS A 107 -12.47 -21.78 -3.40
N TYR A 108 -12.11 -22.96 -3.91
CA TYR A 108 -10.74 -23.48 -3.97
C TYR A 108 -10.17 -23.54 -5.39
N SER A 109 -10.89 -23.01 -6.38
CA SER A 109 -10.40 -22.76 -7.74
C SER A 109 -9.47 -21.55 -7.72
N GLY A 110 -8.46 -21.59 -6.87
CA GLY A 110 -7.24 -20.85 -7.09
C GLY A 110 -6.60 -21.46 -8.33
N GLU A 111 -6.98 -20.97 -9.52
CA GLU A 111 -6.12 -21.02 -10.70
C GLU A 111 -4.71 -20.75 -10.19
N LYS A 112 -3.80 -21.72 -10.29
CA LYS A 112 -2.47 -21.66 -9.66
C LYS A 112 -1.89 -20.27 -9.87
N LYS A 113 -1.91 -19.46 -8.81
CA LYS A 113 -1.35 -18.12 -8.85
C LYS A 113 0.12 -18.24 -9.23
N GLY A 114 0.61 -17.26 -9.97
CA GLY A 114 2.01 -17.23 -10.37
C GLY A 114 2.91 -17.40 -9.15
N LYS A 115 4.11 -17.91 -9.35
CA LYS A 115 5.11 -17.98 -8.28
C LYS A 115 5.85 -16.65 -8.09
N VAL A 116 5.43 -15.60 -8.78
CA VAL A 116 5.97 -14.25 -8.64
C VAL A 116 4.93 -13.39 -7.93
N ILE A 117 5.31 -12.75 -6.83
CA ILE A 117 4.44 -11.89 -6.02
C ILE A 117 5.00 -10.46 -6.05
N SER A 118 4.21 -9.52 -6.57
CA SER A 118 4.55 -8.09 -6.51
C SER A 118 4.13 -7.50 -5.16
N VAL A 119 5.07 -6.90 -4.45
CA VAL A 119 4.87 -6.33 -3.11
C VAL A 119 5.33 -4.89 -3.06
N ALA A 120 4.49 -3.99 -2.56
CA ALA A 120 4.89 -2.62 -2.25
C ALA A 120 5.00 -2.43 -0.74
N LEU A 121 6.14 -1.87 -0.28
CA LEU A 121 6.33 -1.45 1.10
C LEU A 121 5.86 -0.01 1.26
N VAL A 122 4.96 0.20 2.21
CA VAL A 122 4.48 1.52 2.65
C VAL A 122 4.62 1.64 4.16
N GLY A 123 4.58 2.86 4.68
CA GLY A 123 4.64 3.11 6.10
C GLY A 123 5.11 4.53 6.40
N ASN A 124 4.95 4.93 7.65
CA ASN A 124 5.38 6.25 8.11
C ASN A 124 6.90 6.42 7.97
N PRO A 125 7.42 7.64 7.81
CA PRO A 125 8.84 7.90 7.97
C PRO A 125 9.38 7.31 9.28
N ASN A 126 10.59 6.75 9.23
CA ASN A 126 11.28 6.14 10.38
C ASN A 126 10.62 4.89 11.01
N CYS A 127 9.61 4.26 10.40
CA CYS A 127 9.05 3.00 10.91
C CYS A 127 9.92 1.74 10.69
N GLY A 128 11.12 1.91 10.12
CA GLY A 128 12.03 0.81 9.77
C GLY A 128 11.72 0.09 8.45
N LYS A 129 10.92 0.73 7.57
CA LYS A 129 10.62 0.25 6.20
C LYS A 129 11.88 -0.05 5.38
N THR A 130 12.84 0.88 5.34
CA THR A 130 14.11 0.68 4.62
C THR A 130 14.96 -0.43 5.25
N THR A 131 14.91 -0.60 6.57
CA THR A 131 15.59 -1.73 7.25
C THR A 131 15.00 -3.07 6.82
N LEU A 132 13.66 -3.16 6.74
CA LEU A 132 12.96 -4.34 6.25
C LEU A 132 13.30 -4.61 4.78
N PHE A 133 13.31 -3.56 3.95
CA PHE A 133 13.71 -3.66 2.55
C PHE A 133 15.15 -4.18 2.38
N ASN A 134 16.11 -3.63 3.13
CA ASN A 134 17.51 -4.04 3.05
C ASN A 134 17.71 -5.50 3.48
N TYR A 135 16.94 -5.96 4.47
CA TYR A 135 16.94 -7.38 4.85
C TYR A 135 16.44 -8.24 3.69
N ALA A 136 15.36 -7.83 3.03
CA ALA A 136 14.78 -8.56 1.89
C ALA A 136 15.68 -8.51 0.64
N SER A 137 16.36 -7.38 0.39
CA SER A 137 17.16 -7.17 -0.81
C SER A 137 18.50 -7.91 -0.77
N GLY A 138 19.04 -8.22 0.42
CA GLY A 138 20.28 -8.97 0.58
C GLY A 138 21.46 -8.39 -0.23
N SER A 139 21.50 -7.07 -0.39
CA SER A 139 22.47 -6.29 -1.19
C SER A 139 22.27 -6.27 -2.71
N LYS A 140 21.13 -6.74 -3.25
CA LYS A 140 20.78 -6.65 -4.68
C LYS A 140 19.64 -5.65 -4.91
N GLU A 141 19.99 -4.37 -4.98
CA GLU A 141 19.04 -3.27 -5.20
C GLU A 141 19.17 -2.73 -6.61
N ARG A 142 18.03 -2.33 -7.21
CA ARG A 142 17.99 -1.43 -8.37
C ARG A 142 17.24 -0.18 -7.96
N VAL A 143 17.82 0.99 -8.23
CA VAL A 143 17.18 2.28 -8.02
C VAL A 143 16.55 2.71 -9.34
N GLY A 144 15.25 3.04 -9.32
CA GLY A 144 14.53 3.56 -10.48
C GLY A 144 14.06 4.99 -10.24
N ASN A 145 14.28 5.87 -11.22
CA ASN A 145 13.78 7.24 -11.19
C ASN A 145 12.38 7.29 -11.83
N TYR A 146 11.46 8.06 -11.24
CA TYR A 146 10.14 8.29 -11.81
C TYR A 146 10.10 9.55 -12.70
N ALA A 147 9.14 9.58 -13.64
CA ALA A 147 8.99 10.69 -14.57
C ALA A 147 8.61 11.99 -13.82
N GLY A 148 9.54 12.95 -13.77
CA GLY A 148 9.27 14.35 -13.39
C GLY A 148 9.45 14.72 -11.91
N VAL A 149 9.92 13.81 -11.05
CA VAL A 149 10.20 14.09 -9.63
C VAL A 149 11.42 13.28 -9.14
N THR A 150 12.20 13.85 -8.24
CA THR A 150 13.42 13.25 -7.63
C THR A 150 13.11 12.18 -6.57
N ILE A 151 11.99 11.47 -6.73
CA ILE A 151 11.52 10.49 -5.75
C ILE A 151 11.90 9.10 -6.26
N ASP A 152 12.91 8.52 -5.61
CA ASP A 152 13.45 7.20 -5.96
C ASP A 152 12.60 6.10 -5.32
N ALA A 153 12.10 5.17 -6.13
CA ALA A 153 11.64 3.88 -5.64
C ALA A 153 12.77 2.85 -5.81
N LYS A 154 13.04 2.13 -4.73
CA LYS A 154 14.01 1.02 -4.76
C LYS A 154 13.28 -0.27 -5.05
N GLU A 155 13.79 -1.05 -5.99
CA GLU A 155 13.25 -2.36 -6.31
C GLU A 155 14.27 -3.45 -5.98
N ALA A 156 13.79 -4.54 -5.40
CA ALA A 156 14.59 -5.72 -5.14
C ALA A 156 13.83 -7.00 -5.51
N LYS A 157 14.59 -8.07 -5.74
CA LYS A 157 14.05 -9.41 -5.99
C LYS A 157 14.71 -10.41 -5.07
N PHE A 158 13.89 -11.24 -4.43
CA PHE A 158 14.39 -12.35 -3.61
C PHE A 158 13.41 -13.53 -3.67
N LYS A 159 13.84 -14.70 -3.19
CA LYS A 159 13.03 -15.92 -3.17
C LYS A 159 12.77 -16.36 -1.74
N GLN A 160 11.55 -16.81 -1.48
CA GLN A 160 11.19 -17.51 -0.24
C GLN A 160 10.29 -18.70 -0.56
N GLY A 161 10.74 -19.90 -0.19
CA GLY A 161 10.12 -21.14 -0.61
C GLY A 161 10.09 -21.25 -2.14
N ASN A 162 8.90 -21.51 -2.68
CA ASN A 162 8.67 -21.61 -4.13
C ASN A 162 8.20 -20.29 -4.76
N TYR A 163 8.32 -19.16 -4.04
CA TYR A 163 7.88 -17.85 -4.50
C TYR A 163 9.07 -16.91 -4.71
N GLU A 164 9.01 -16.14 -5.79
CA GLU A 164 9.85 -14.99 -6.07
C GLU A 164 9.07 -13.72 -5.73
N PHE A 165 9.67 -12.83 -4.97
CA PHE A 165 9.10 -11.54 -4.58
C PHE A 165 9.72 -10.44 -5.41
N LEU A 166 8.88 -9.55 -5.94
CA LEU A 166 9.26 -8.28 -6.53
C LEU A 166 8.87 -7.19 -5.52
N ILE A 167 9.82 -6.69 -4.75
CA ILE A 167 9.55 -5.76 -3.65
C ILE A 167 9.94 -4.34 -4.06
N SER A 168 9.01 -3.39 -3.95
CA SER A 168 9.25 -1.97 -4.14
C SER A 168 9.21 -1.23 -2.80
N ASP A 169 10.26 -0.47 -2.48
CA ASP A 169 10.29 0.45 -1.35
C ASP A 169 9.73 1.80 -1.80
N LEU A 170 8.54 2.17 -1.29
CA LEU A 170 7.95 3.47 -1.58
C LEU A 170 8.42 4.50 -0.54
N PRO A 171 8.40 5.81 -0.85
CA PRO A 171 8.72 6.86 0.11
C PRO A 171 7.91 6.73 1.40
N GLY A 172 8.54 7.07 2.53
CA GLY A 172 7.84 7.09 3.81
C GLY A 172 6.77 8.16 3.81
N THR A 173 5.55 7.81 4.21
CA THR A 173 4.42 8.73 4.21
C THR A 173 3.49 8.52 5.40
N TYR A 174 2.91 9.61 5.92
CA TYR A 174 1.92 9.56 7.01
C TYR A 174 0.50 9.32 6.50
N SER A 175 0.25 9.61 5.23
CA SER A 175 -1.05 9.49 4.61
C SER A 175 -0.90 9.16 3.12
N ILE A 176 -2.01 9.06 2.38
CA ILE A 176 -1.98 9.07 0.92
C ILE A 176 -2.87 10.20 0.45
N THR A 177 -2.62 11.43 0.91
CA THR A 177 -3.30 12.66 0.45
C THR A 177 -2.64 13.23 -0.82
N GLU A 178 -3.06 14.43 -1.24
CA GLU A 178 -2.42 15.18 -2.33
C GLU A 178 -1.48 16.29 -1.83
N TYR A 179 -1.27 16.43 -0.52
CA TYR A 179 -0.53 17.55 0.07
C TYR A 179 0.97 17.51 -0.20
N SER A 180 1.56 16.31 -0.30
CA SER A 180 2.98 16.16 -0.63
C SER A 180 3.21 15.35 -1.91
N PRO A 181 4.30 15.64 -2.66
CA PRO A 181 4.70 14.84 -3.81
C PRO A 181 4.93 13.36 -3.46
N GLU A 182 5.44 13.07 -2.26
CA GLU A 182 5.68 11.72 -1.77
C GLU A 182 4.37 10.96 -1.53
N GLU A 183 3.38 11.61 -0.93
CA GLU A 183 2.05 11.05 -0.68
C GLU A 183 1.34 10.71 -1.98
N LEU A 184 1.38 11.64 -2.92
CA LEU A 184 0.77 11.46 -4.23
C LEU A 184 1.49 10.36 -5.02
N TYR A 185 2.82 10.29 -4.93
CA TYR A 185 3.62 9.25 -5.53
C TYR A 185 3.23 7.86 -5.00
N VAL A 186 3.15 7.69 -3.68
CA VAL A 186 2.74 6.42 -3.06
C VAL A 186 1.34 6.02 -3.53
N ARG A 187 0.39 6.96 -3.51
CA ARG A 187 -0.99 6.74 -3.96
C ARG A 187 -1.04 6.26 -5.42
N ASN A 188 -0.39 6.98 -6.33
CA ASN A 188 -0.40 6.67 -7.76
C ASN A 188 0.33 5.36 -8.03
N HIS A 189 1.45 5.10 -7.36
CA HIS A 189 2.17 3.84 -7.50
C HIS A 189 1.28 2.65 -7.14
N ILE A 190 0.57 2.70 -6.00
CA ILE A 190 -0.34 1.61 -5.60
C ILE A 190 -1.49 1.45 -6.62
N ALA A 191 -2.09 2.55 -7.06
CA ALA A 191 -3.25 2.52 -7.96
C ALA A 191 -2.89 2.04 -9.38
N GLU A 192 -1.74 2.46 -9.91
CA GLU A 192 -1.28 2.18 -11.27
C GLU A 192 -0.54 0.84 -11.36
N LYS A 193 0.43 0.59 -10.47
CA LYS A 193 1.24 -0.65 -10.49
C LYS A 193 0.49 -1.85 -9.95
N ARG A 194 -0.53 -1.63 -9.11
CA ARG A 194 -1.41 -2.66 -8.54
C ARG A 194 -0.62 -3.84 -7.96
N PRO A 195 0.18 -3.61 -6.92
CA PRO A 195 0.89 -4.70 -6.25
C PRO A 195 -0.09 -5.78 -5.80
N ASP A 196 0.35 -7.03 -5.80
CA ASP A 196 -0.48 -8.16 -5.37
C ASP A 196 -0.80 -8.08 -3.88
N VAL A 197 0.17 -7.57 -3.09
CA VAL A 197 0.05 -7.32 -1.66
C VAL A 197 0.80 -6.03 -1.30
N VAL A 198 0.21 -5.18 -0.47
CA VAL A 198 0.89 -4.05 0.16
C VAL A 198 1.30 -4.45 1.57
N VAL A 199 2.58 -4.25 1.91
CA VAL A 199 3.05 -4.43 3.28
C VAL A 199 3.11 -3.05 3.93
N ASN A 200 2.23 -2.83 4.91
CA ASN A 200 2.26 -1.63 5.71
C ASN A 200 3.17 -1.84 6.93
N VAL A 201 4.32 -1.17 6.93
CA VAL A 201 5.29 -1.19 8.03
C VAL A 201 4.84 -0.18 9.08
N VAL A 202 4.46 -0.69 10.24
CA VAL A 202 3.89 0.06 11.35
C VAL A 202 4.86 0.00 12.52
N ASP A 203 5.29 1.16 13.01
CA ASP A 203 6.04 1.24 14.26
C ASP A 203 5.11 0.89 15.45
N ALA A 204 5.37 -0.24 16.10
CA ALA A 204 4.62 -0.75 17.23
C ALA A 204 4.68 0.18 18.45
N SER A 205 5.71 1.04 18.54
CA SER A 205 5.86 2.03 19.61
C SER A 205 4.92 3.23 19.46
N ASN A 206 4.33 3.43 18.27
CA ASN A 206 3.48 4.57 17.91
C ASN A 206 2.29 4.15 17.02
N LEU A 207 1.48 3.22 17.53
CA LEU A 207 0.39 2.57 16.77
C LEU A 207 -0.63 3.57 16.21
N GLU A 208 -1.18 4.46 17.03
CA GLU A 208 -2.28 5.36 16.63
C GLU A 208 -1.94 6.19 15.39
N ARG A 209 -0.73 6.78 15.38
CA ARG A 209 -0.23 7.56 14.24
C ARG A 209 0.04 6.74 12.99
N ASN A 210 0.51 5.50 13.15
CA ASN A 210 0.82 4.62 12.01
C ASN A 210 -0.43 3.96 11.42
N LEU A 211 -1.44 3.69 12.25
CA LEU A 211 -2.70 3.08 11.82
C LEU A 211 -3.56 4.06 11.00
N PHE A 212 -3.30 5.37 11.05
CA PHE A 212 -3.96 6.35 10.19
C PHE A 212 -3.76 6.05 8.70
N LEU A 213 -2.54 5.80 8.25
CA LEU A 213 -2.26 5.34 6.88
C LEU A 213 -3.00 4.03 6.56
N THR A 214 -3.08 3.12 7.53
CA THR A 214 -3.78 1.82 7.37
C THR A 214 -5.25 2.03 6.98
N THR A 215 -5.94 3.00 7.60
CA THR A 215 -7.35 3.28 7.26
C THR A 215 -7.55 3.63 5.79
N GLN A 216 -6.60 4.37 5.20
CA GLN A 216 -6.67 4.79 3.80
C GLN A 216 -6.36 3.62 2.85
N LEU A 217 -5.45 2.72 3.24
CA LEU A 217 -5.19 1.49 2.49
C LEU A 217 -6.40 0.55 2.50
N ILE A 218 -7.15 0.49 3.62
CA ILE A 218 -8.43 -0.23 3.70
C ILE A 218 -9.42 0.36 2.68
N ASP A 219 -9.57 1.68 2.61
CA ASP A 219 -10.49 2.34 1.68
C ASP A 219 -10.14 2.10 0.20
N MET A 220 -8.84 2.00 -0.12
CA MET A 220 -8.37 1.61 -1.45
C MET A 220 -8.76 0.19 -1.85
N ASN A 221 -9.22 -0.63 -0.90
CA ASN A 221 -9.66 -2.01 -1.09
C ASN A 221 -8.58 -2.91 -1.72
N ILE A 222 -7.35 -2.77 -1.24
CA ILE A 222 -6.18 -3.57 -1.65
C ILE A 222 -5.85 -4.61 -0.59
N LYS A 223 -5.13 -5.67 -0.96
CA LYS A 223 -4.65 -6.67 0.00
C LYS A 223 -3.50 -6.11 0.79
N VAL A 224 -3.65 -6.04 2.11
CA VAL A 224 -2.62 -5.49 3.01
C VAL A 224 -2.15 -6.58 3.98
N VAL A 225 -0.87 -6.53 4.34
CA VAL A 225 -0.30 -7.22 5.52
C VAL A 225 0.42 -6.16 6.35
N ILE A 226 0.22 -6.15 7.67
CA ILE A 226 0.93 -5.23 8.55
C ILE A 226 2.17 -5.92 9.13
N ALA A 227 3.33 -5.30 8.93
CA ALA A 227 4.54 -5.60 9.68
C ALA A 227 4.59 -4.68 10.90
N LEU A 228 4.25 -5.21 12.08
CA LEU A 228 4.37 -4.49 13.35
C LEU A 228 5.84 -4.46 13.76
N ASN A 229 6.58 -3.49 13.24
CA ASN A 229 8.02 -3.36 13.43
C ASN A 229 8.37 -2.66 14.74
N MET A 230 9.63 -2.78 15.17
CA MET A 230 10.10 -2.28 16.46
C MET A 230 9.30 -2.88 17.63
N TYR A 231 8.88 -4.14 17.48
CA TYR A 231 8.04 -4.81 18.49
C TYR A 231 8.76 -4.99 19.84
N ASP A 232 10.09 -5.08 19.82
CA ASP A 232 10.91 -5.10 21.02
C ASP A 232 10.80 -3.80 21.83
N GLU A 233 10.63 -2.64 21.20
CA GLU A 233 10.40 -1.38 21.92
C GLU A 233 9.03 -1.34 22.64
N LEU A 234 8.02 -2.00 22.06
CA LEU A 234 6.71 -2.16 22.70
C LEU A 234 6.84 -3.05 23.95
N GLU A 235 7.59 -4.16 23.84
CA GLU A 235 7.86 -5.07 24.95
C GLU A 235 8.70 -4.42 26.06
N GLU A 236 9.71 -3.63 25.71
CA GLU A 236 10.54 -2.86 26.66
C GLU A 236 9.71 -1.86 27.47
N LYS A 237 8.68 -1.27 26.85
CA LYS A 237 7.70 -0.40 27.53
C LYS A 237 6.70 -1.19 28.39
N SER A 238 6.82 -2.51 28.47
CA SER A 238 5.88 -3.41 29.15
C SER A 238 4.42 -3.24 28.68
N ALA A 239 4.23 -2.73 27.46
CA ALA A 239 2.93 -2.61 26.85
C ALA A 239 2.49 -3.97 26.29
N LYS A 240 1.18 -4.20 26.21
CA LYS A 240 0.60 -5.40 25.61
C LYS A 240 -0.29 -5.00 24.46
N LEU A 241 -0.11 -5.68 23.32
CA LEU A 241 -0.94 -5.51 22.14
C LEU A 241 -1.47 -6.87 21.70
N ASP A 242 -2.79 -7.04 21.72
CA ASP A 242 -3.47 -8.15 21.05
C ASP A 242 -3.57 -7.86 19.56
N PHE A 243 -2.47 -8.09 18.85
CA PHE A 243 -2.37 -7.83 17.41
C PHE A 243 -3.22 -8.80 16.57
N ASN A 244 -3.59 -9.97 17.11
CA ASN A 244 -4.49 -10.90 16.42
C ASN A 244 -5.91 -10.33 16.40
N HIS A 245 -6.43 -9.90 17.56
CA HIS A 245 -7.74 -9.28 17.64
C HIS A 245 -7.79 -7.95 16.86
N LEU A 246 -6.74 -7.13 16.94
CA LEU A 246 -6.63 -5.91 16.13
C LEU A 246 -6.65 -6.22 14.63
N GLY A 247 -5.92 -7.26 14.22
CA GLY A 247 -5.91 -7.74 12.84
C GLY A 247 -7.28 -8.21 12.36
N GLU A 248 -8.03 -8.92 13.19
CA GLU A 248 -9.41 -9.32 12.91
C GLU A 248 -10.34 -8.11 12.77
N MET A 249 -10.26 -7.13 13.68
CA MET A 249 -11.05 -5.89 13.64
C MET A 249 -10.77 -5.07 12.38
N MET A 250 -9.52 -5.06 11.90
CA MET A 250 -9.11 -4.34 10.69
C MET A 250 -9.19 -5.18 9.41
N GLY A 251 -9.37 -6.50 9.53
CA GLY A 251 -9.39 -7.43 8.40
C GLY A 251 -8.05 -7.56 7.70
N ILE A 252 -6.98 -7.20 8.41
CA ILE A 252 -5.61 -7.16 7.92
C ILE A 252 -4.75 -7.99 8.87
N PRO A 253 -4.08 -9.04 8.38
CA PRO A 253 -3.19 -9.82 9.22
C PRO A 253 -1.97 -8.98 9.64
N MET A 254 -1.59 -9.14 10.91
CA MET A 254 -0.46 -8.43 11.52
C MET A 254 0.61 -9.43 11.95
N VAL A 255 1.87 -9.09 11.71
CA VAL A 255 3.03 -9.90 12.11
C VAL A 255 4.00 -9.03 12.92
N PRO A 256 4.27 -9.36 14.20
CA PRO A 256 5.34 -8.75 14.98
C PRO A 256 6.71 -8.95 14.33
N THR A 257 7.48 -7.87 14.19
CA THR A 257 8.80 -7.90 13.56
C THR A 257 9.80 -7.02 14.31
N VAL A 258 11.07 -7.39 14.23
CA VAL A 258 12.20 -6.54 14.58
C VAL A 258 13.16 -6.57 13.41
N ALA A 259 12.92 -5.70 12.42
CA ALA A 259 13.60 -5.73 11.13
C ALA A 259 15.13 -5.62 11.26
N SER A 260 15.63 -4.82 12.20
CA SER A 260 17.06 -4.66 12.48
C SER A 260 17.74 -5.95 12.94
N LYS A 261 16.99 -6.88 13.54
CA LYS A 261 17.45 -8.18 14.03
C LYS A 261 17.01 -9.34 13.13
N GLY A 262 16.29 -9.07 12.04
CA GLY A 262 15.72 -10.08 11.15
C GLY A 262 14.59 -10.92 11.76
N LYS A 263 14.10 -10.59 12.95
CA LYS A 263 13.07 -11.40 13.66
C LYS A 263 11.69 -11.14 13.07
N GLY A 264 10.90 -12.19 12.86
CA GLY A 264 9.52 -12.10 12.36
C GLY A 264 9.42 -11.92 10.84
N LEU A 265 10.53 -11.69 10.13
CA LEU A 265 10.50 -11.38 8.69
C LEU A 265 10.17 -12.62 7.84
N LYS A 266 10.64 -13.81 8.24
CA LYS A 266 10.26 -15.05 7.56
C LYS A 266 8.76 -15.28 7.68
N GLU A 267 8.22 -15.13 8.88
CA GLU A 267 6.79 -15.25 9.19
C GLU A 267 5.96 -14.20 8.44
N LEU A 268 6.47 -12.98 8.29
CA LEU A 268 5.85 -11.92 7.50
C LEU A 268 5.71 -12.33 6.03
N PHE A 269 6.78 -12.82 5.41
CA PHE A 269 6.74 -13.25 4.01
C PHE A 269 5.90 -14.53 3.80
N ASP A 270 5.90 -15.45 4.76
CA ASP A 270 4.99 -16.62 4.75
C ASP A 270 3.53 -16.16 4.84
N ARG A 271 3.23 -15.18 5.68
CA ARG A 271 1.89 -14.55 5.77
C ARG A 271 1.51 -13.85 4.46
N ILE A 272 2.43 -13.14 3.80
CA ILE A 272 2.19 -12.52 2.50
C ILE A 272 1.80 -13.57 1.45
N ILE A 273 2.47 -14.73 1.43
CA ILE A 273 2.11 -15.84 0.55
C ILE A 273 0.67 -16.32 0.85
N MET A 274 0.28 -16.44 2.12
CA MET A 274 -1.09 -16.84 2.49
C MET A 274 -2.14 -15.82 2.02
N VAL A 275 -1.87 -14.52 2.18
CA VAL A 275 -2.74 -13.44 1.68
C VAL A 275 -2.82 -13.43 0.16
N TYR A 276 -1.67 -13.56 -0.51
CA TYR A 276 -1.58 -13.65 -1.95
C TYR A 276 -2.42 -14.81 -2.46
N GLU A 277 -2.31 -15.99 -1.86
CA GLU A 277 -3.07 -17.19 -2.22
C GLU A 277 -4.52 -17.20 -1.74
N GLU A 278 -4.98 -16.16 -1.04
CA GLU A 278 -6.35 -16.09 -0.49
C GLU A 278 -6.66 -17.23 0.49
N ARG A 279 -5.63 -17.70 1.19
CA ARG A 279 -5.72 -18.75 2.23
C ARG A 279 -5.74 -18.19 3.65
N ASP A 280 -5.51 -16.89 3.80
CA ASP A 280 -5.46 -16.26 5.10
C ASP A 280 -6.87 -16.01 5.68
N PRO A 281 -7.18 -16.50 6.89
CA PRO A 281 -8.52 -16.38 7.46
C PRO A 281 -8.87 -14.98 7.97
N ILE A 282 -7.87 -14.12 8.24
CA ILE A 282 -8.08 -12.76 8.76
C ILE A 282 -8.46 -11.81 7.62
N VAL A 283 -7.95 -12.06 6.42
CA VAL A 283 -8.18 -11.20 5.25
C VAL A 283 -9.66 -11.19 4.89
N ARG A 284 -10.28 -10.03 5.06
CA ARG A 284 -11.67 -9.78 4.66
C ARG A 284 -11.84 -8.34 4.22
N HIS A 285 -12.80 -8.11 3.33
CA HIS A 285 -13.17 -6.75 2.94
C HIS A 285 -13.88 -6.06 4.10
N ILE A 286 -13.17 -5.19 4.81
CA ILE A 286 -13.74 -4.32 5.83
C ILE A 286 -13.99 -2.95 5.22
N HIS A 287 -15.12 -2.35 5.59
CA HIS A 287 -15.39 -0.95 5.36
C HIS A 287 -15.43 -0.27 6.72
N ILE A 288 -14.56 0.73 6.92
CA ILE A 288 -14.63 1.57 8.12
C ILE A 288 -15.93 2.35 8.03
N ASN A 289 -16.77 2.26 9.06
CA ASN A 289 -18.02 2.98 9.12
C ASN A 289 -17.77 4.40 9.63
N TYR A 290 -17.95 5.40 8.76
CA TYR A 290 -17.74 6.81 9.10
C TYR A 290 -18.98 7.50 9.70
N GLY A 291 -19.96 6.72 10.11
CA GLY A 291 -21.23 7.23 10.63
C GLY A 291 -22.27 7.42 9.53
N GLN A 292 -23.54 7.45 9.94
CA GLN A 292 -24.67 7.36 9.03
C GLN A 292 -24.68 8.46 7.95
N GLU A 293 -24.34 9.69 8.32
CA GLU A 293 -24.42 10.84 7.43
C GLU A 293 -23.29 10.83 6.39
N ILE A 294 -22.07 10.50 6.80
CA ILE A 294 -20.92 10.37 5.88
C ILE A 294 -21.14 9.18 4.93
N GLU A 295 -21.62 8.03 5.43
CA GLU A 295 -21.90 6.87 4.58
C GLU A 295 -23.00 7.13 3.54
N LYS A 296 -24.02 7.93 3.87
CA LYS A 296 -25.03 8.38 2.87
C LYS A 296 -24.37 9.17 1.75
N SER A 297 -23.51 10.12 2.09
CA SER A 297 -22.79 10.96 1.12
C SER A 297 -21.82 10.14 0.26
N ILE A 298 -21.05 9.23 0.87
CA ILE A 298 -20.19 8.28 0.14
C ILE A 298 -21.02 7.48 -0.86
N ARG A 299 -22.16 6.93 -0.44
CA ARG A 299 -23.03 6.12 -1.31
C ARG A 299 -23.59 6.94 -2.47
N ALA A 300 -24.00 8.19 -2.24
CA ALA A 300 -24.51 9.07 -3.28
C ALA A 300 -23.45 9.32 -4.38
N ILE A 301 -22.21 9.62 -4.00
CA ILE A 301 -21.11 9.83 -4.94
C ILE A 301 -20.73 8.52 -5.64
N GLN A 302 -20.66 7.40 -4.91
CA GLN A 302 -20.39 6.08 -5.49
C GLN A 302 -21.38 5.68 -6.58
N LEU A 303 -22.66 6.02 -6.43
CA LEU A 303 -23.69 5.74 -7.44
C LEU A 303 -23.42 6.49 -8.75
N GLN A 304 -22.85 7.69 -8.69
CA GLN A 304 -22.42 8.42 -9.89
C GLN A 304 -21.15 7.79 -10.49
N LEU A 305 -20.15 7.49 -9.65
CA LEU A 305 -18.89 6.86 -10.09
C LEU A 305 -19.09 5.52 -10.77
N LYS A 306 -20.08 4.72 -10.33
CA LYS A 306 -20.38 3.40 -10.89
C LYS A 306 -21.06 3.43 -12.26
N LYS A 307 -21.48 4.60 -12.76
CA LYS A 307 -22.11 4.74 -14.08
C LYS A 307 -21.11 4.55 -15.23
N GLU A 308 -19.81 4.66 -14.95
CA GLU A 308 -18.76 4.45 -15.93
C GLU A 308 -17.88 3.26 -15.57
N ASP A 309 -17.88 2.23 -16.41
CA ASP A 309 -17.17 0.97 -16.14
C ASP A 309 -15.64 1.18 -16.05
N GLN A 310 -15.08 2.11 -16.83
CA GLN A 310 -13.64 2.40 -16.79
C GLN A 310 -13.19 2.85 -15.40
N VAL A 311 -13.90 3.78 -14.77
CA VAL A 311 -13.58 4.27 -13.41
C VAL A 311 -13.80 3.16 -12.39
N LYS A 312 -14.94 2.47 -12.47
CA LYS A 312 -15.33 1.37 -11.57
C LYS A 312 -14.33 0.21 -11.56
N HIS A 313 -13.73 -0.11 -12.70
CA HIS A 313 -12.74 -1.18 -12.81
C HIS A 313 -11.32 -0.70 -12.51
N SER A 314 -11.08 0.62 -12.60
CA SER A 314 -9.74 1.16 -12.42
C SER A 314 -9.41 1.49 -10.98
N TYR A 315 -10.40 1.93 -10.20
CA TYR A 315 -10.24 2.47 -8.86
C TYR A 315 -11.33 1.95 -7.91
N SER A 316 -11.02 1.96 -6.61
CA SER A 316 -12.05 1.81 -5.57
C SER A 316 -12.99 3.02 -5.63
N THR A 317 -14.23 2.79 -6.09
CA THR A 317 -15.25 3.86 -6.10
C THR A 317 -15.52 4.41 -4.70
N ARG A 318 -15.31 3.62 -3.64
CA ARG A 318 -15.40 4.09 -2.24
C ARG A 318 -14.27 5.07 -1.94
N PHE A 319 -13.03 4.70 -2.24
CA PHE A 319 -11.88 5.55 -2.04
C PHE A 319 -12.03 6.89 -2.77
N LEU A 320 -12.44 6.87 -4.04
CA LEU A 320 -12.69 8.09 -4.81
C LEU A 320 -13.81 8.94 -4.18
N ALA A 321 -14.90 8.33 -3.73
CA ALA A 321 -15.98 9.06 -3.07
C ALA A 321 -15.52 9.74 -1.76
N ILE A 322 -14.70 9.06 -0.96
CA ILE A 322 -14.11 9.63 0.26
C ILE A 322 -13.18 10.79 -0.10
N LYS A 323 -12.30 10.61 -1.10
CA LYS A 323 -11.37 11.66 -1.54
C LYS A 323 -12.07 12.89 -2.09
N LEU A 324 -13.21 12.70 -2.77
CA LEU A 324 -14.05 13.80 -3.24
C LEU A 324 -14.72 14.56 -2.09
N LEU A 325 -15.14 13.86 -1.03
CA LEU A 325 -15.61 14.50 0.21
C LEU A 325 -14.48 15.18 1.00
N GLU A 326 -13.24 14.74 0.87
CA GLU A 326 -12.04 15.41 1.40
C GLU A 326 -11.55 16.56 0.46
N GLU A 327 -12.33 16.94 -0.56
CA GLU A 327 -12.01 17.99 -1.54
C GLU A 327 -10.68 17.81 -2.31
N ASP A 328 -10.23 16.55 -2.50
CA ASP A 328 -8.97 16.21 -3.16
C ASP A 328 -8.95 16.62 -4.65
N LYS A 329 -8.12 17.61 -4.99
CA LYS A 329 -8.01 18.23 -6.33
C LYS A 329 -7.42 17.28 -7.37
N HIS A 330 -6.57 16.35 -6.97
CA HIS A 330 -5.97 15.33 -7.82
C HIS A 330 -7.05 14.35 -8.25
N THR A 331 -7.91 13.90 -7.34
CA THR A 331 -9.07 13.05 -7.64
C THR A 331 -10.05 13.77 -8.57
N LEU A 332 -10.32 15.05 -8.34
CA LEU A 332 -11.11 15.85 -9.29
C LEU A 332 -10.44 15.92 -10.66
N SER A 333 -9.13 16.14 -10.71
CA SER A 333 -8.39 16.24 -11.98
C SER A 333 -8.30 14.93 -12.74
N LEU A 334 -8.19 13.80 -12.02
CA LEU A 334 -8.29 12.44 -12.55
C LEU A 334 -9.64 12.23 -13.26
N LEU A 335 -10.72 12.81 -12.73
CA LEU A 335 -12.06 12.63 -13.27
C LEU A 335 -12.43 13.61 -14.39
N LYS A 336 -11.72 14.73 -14.59
CA LYS A 336 -12.06 15.79 -15.57
C LYS A 336 -12.25 15.31 -17.01
N GLY A 337 -11.62 14.20 -17.40
CA GLY A 337 -11.74 13.61 -18.74
C GLY A 337 -12.90 12.63 -18.93
N HIS A 338 -13.63 12.29 -17.86
CA HIS A 338 -14.68 11.28 -17.87
C HIS A 338 -16.07 11.88 -18.08
N LEU A 339 -16.97 11.14 -18.74
CA LEU A 339 -18.34 11.60 -19.03
C LEU A 339 -19.15 11.85 -17.74
N ILE A 340 -18.80 11.15 -16.67
CA ILE A 340 -19.45 11.29 -15.36
C ILE A 340 -18.98 12.52 -14.57
N PHE A 341 -17.97 13.26 -15.02
CA PHE A 341 -17.30 14.31 -14.25
C PHE A 341 -18.26 15.32 -13.66
N GLU A 342 -19.08 15.97 -14.48
CA GLU A 342 -20.01 17.03 -14.04
C GLU A 342 -21.04 16.50 -13.03
N ALA A 343 -21.55 15.29 -13.24
CA ALA A 343 -22.52 14.67 -12.32
C ALA A 343 -21.89 14.32 -10.98
N VAL A 344 -20.66 13.77 -11.01
CA VAL A 344 -19.88 13.43 -9.81
C VAL A 344 -19.52 14.70 -9.04
N LYS A 345 -18.97 15.72 -9.71
CA LYS A 345 -18.59 16.99 -9.10
C LYS A 345 -19.79 17.66 -8.44
N LYS A 346 -20.92 17.78 -9.16
CA LYS A 346 -22.15 18.37 -8.62
C LYS A 346 -22.66 17.63 -7.38
N THR A 347 -22.60 16.30 -7.40
CA THR A 347 -23.03 15.46 -6.27
C THR A 347 -22.06 15.61 -5.08
N SER A 348 -20.75 15.65 -5.34
CA SER A 348 -19.73 15.88 -4.33
C SER A 348 -19.90 17.23 -3.66
N ASP A 349 -19.97 18.32 -4.43
CA ASP A 349 -20.11 19.69 -3.92
C ASP A 349 -21.39 19.82 -3.06
N HIS A 350 -22.49 19.17 -3.48
CA HIS A 350 -23.74 19.15 -2.71
C HIS A 350 -23.61 18.40 -1.38
N GLU A 351 -23.04 17.19 -1.41
CA GLU A 351 -22.91 16.36 -0.21
C GLU A 351 -21.89 16.93 0.79
N THR A 352 -20.79 17.49 0.30
CA THR A 352 -19.82 18.24 1.12
C THR A 352 -20.52 19.40 1.82
N GLY A 353 -21.20 20.29 1.08
CA GLY A 353 -21.92 21.41 1.69
C GLY A 353 -23.01 20.99 2.68
N ARG A 354 -23.69 19.85 2.43
CA ARG A 354 -24.68 19.27 3.36
C ARG A 354 -24.03 18.81 4.67
N LEU A 355 -22.91 18.10 4.61
CA LEU A 355 -22.18 17.63 5.80
C LEU A 355 -21.66 18.81 6.61
N GLU A 356 -21.07 19.81 5.95
CA GLU A 356 -20.50 20.96 6.63
C GLU A 356 -21.56 21.81 7.35
N GLN A 357 -22.73 21.98 6.74
CA GLN A 357 -23.86 22.64 7.40
C GLN A 357 -24.40 21.86 8.59
N LEU A 358 -24.46 20.52 8.47
CA LEU A 358 -25.01 19.65 9.50
C LEU A 358 -24.11 19.58 10.74
N PHE A 359 -22.80 19.42 10.54
CA PHE A 359 -21.84 19.24 11.63
C PHE A 359 -21.13 20.54 12.04
N LYS A 360 -21.27 21.62 11.26
CA LYS A 360 -20.59 22.92 11.47
C LYS A 360 -19.07 22.80 11.51
N ASP A 361 -18.53 21.91 10.69
CA ASP A 361 -17.09 21.65 10.53
C ASP A 361 -16.80 21.31 9.06
N GLN A 362 -15.53 21.34 8.66
CA GLN A 362 -15.10 20.97 7.32
C GLN A 362 -15.23 19.47 7.08
N SER A 363 -15.68 19.10 5.87
CA SER A 363 -15.87 17.71 5.46
C SER A 363 -14.59 16.85 5.61
N GLU A 364 -13.43 17.41 5.28
CA GLU A 364 -12.12 16.79 5.50
C GLU A 364 -11.87 16.46 6.98
N THR A 365 -12.12 17.40 7.89
CA THR A 365 -11.99 17.21 9.34
C THR A 365 -12.89 16.08 9.82
N LEU A 366 -14.15 16.05 9.39
CA LEU A 366 -15.11 15.01 9.78
C LEU A 366 -14.64 13.60 9.41
N ILE A 367 -14.05 13.45 8.22
CA ILE A 367 -13.53 12.16 7.75
C ILE A 367 -12.26 11.78 8.53
N ALA A 368 -11.38 12.73 8.80
CA ALA A 368 -10.18 12.51 9.62
C ALA A 368 -10.56 12.06 11.04
N ASP A 369 -11.51 12.75 11.68
CA ASP A 369 -12.02 12.43 13.01
C ASP A 369 -12.65 11.04 13.05
N ALA A 370 -13.43 10.68 12.03
CA ALA A 370 -14.03 9.35 11.96
C ALA A 370 -12.96 8.23 11.81
N LYS A 371 -11.88 8.48 11.06
CA LYS A 371 -10.72 7.58 10.96
C LYS A 371 -10.00 7.44 12.31
N TYR A 372 -9.71 8.56 12.99
CA TYR A 372 -9.10 8.53 14.33
C TYR A 372 -10.00 7.87 15.38
N GLY A 373 -11.31 8.12 15.32
CA GLY A 373 -12.30 7.47 16.18
C GLY A 373 -12.31 5.95 16.02
N PHE A 374 -12.23 5.44 14.78
CA PHE A 374 -12.09 4.01 14.51
C PHE A 374 -10.80 3.43 15.11
N ILE A 375 -9.66 4.11 14.91
CA ILE A 375 -8.35 3.67 15.44
C ILE A 375 -8.36 3.66 16.97
N ALA A 376 -8.83 4.74 17.60
CA ALA A 376 -8.91 4.87 19.04
C ALA A 376 -9.82 3.79 19.64
N GLY A 377 -10.96 3.50 19.00
CA GLY A 377 -11.85 2.41 19.38
C GLY A 377 -11.17 1.04 19.31
N ALA A 378 -10.48 0.74 18.20
CA ALA A 378 -9.79 -0.53 18.02
C ALA A 378 -8.62 -0.71 19.02
N LEU A 379 -7.84 0.34 19.26
CA LEU A 379 -6.74 0.31 20.24
C LEU A 379 -7.24 0.24 21.68
N LYS A 380 -8.40 0.84 22.00
CA LYS A 380 -9.01 0.71 23.33
C LYS A 380 -9.32 -0.74 23.68
N GLU A 381 -9.70 -1.57 22.72
CA GLU A 381 -9.96 -2.99 22.94
C GLU A 381 -8.68 -3.84 22.96
N THR A 382 -7.68 -3.48 22.17
CA THR A 382 -6.53 -4.36 21.84
C THR A 382 -5.21 -3.97 22.49
N TYR A 383 -5.06 -2.72 22.92
CA TYR A 383 -3.81 -2.18 23.45
C TYR A 383 -3.93 -1.84 24.95
N ARG A 384 -2.88 -2.18 25.70
CA ARG A 384 -2.72 -1.87 27.13
C ARG A 384 -1.34 -1.27 27.34
N ASN A 385 -1.31 -0.03 27.82
CA ASN A 385 -0.07 0.63 28.19
C ASN A 385 0.60 -0.11 29.36
N GLY A 386 1.93 -0.19 29.34
CA GLY A 386 2.71 -0.68 30.48
C GLY A 386 2.73 0.32 31.64
N PRO A 387 3.12 -0.13 32.85
CA PRO A 387 3.23 0.74 34.03
C PRO A 387 4.25 1.87 33.79
N GLN A 388 3.82 3.13 33.99
CA GLN A 388 4.56 4.35 33.66
C GLN A 388 5.73 4.71 34.62
N VAL A 389 6.47 3.73 35.16
CA VAL A 389 7.47 4.00 36.21
C VAL A 389 8.59 4.96 35.77
N ARG A 390 9.01 4.93 34.50
CA ARG A 390 10.06 5.83 33.97
C ARG A 390 9.58 7.23 33.61
N ARG A 391 8.29 7.41 33.32
CA ARG A 391 7.76 8.70 32.85
C ARG A 391 7.62 9.70 34.00
N ASP A 392 7.46 9.23 35.23
CA ASP A 392 7.33 10.08 36.41
C ASP A 392 8.65 10.81 36.74
N GLN A 393 9.82 10.15 36.64
CA GLN A 393 11.09 10.80 37.00
C GLN A 393 11.50 11.94 36.05
N SER A 394 11.40 11.75 34.72
CA SER A 394 11.66 12.83 33.76
C SER A 394 10.63 13.95 33.87
N ARG A 395 9.37 13.61 34.18
CA ARG A 395 8.29 14.59 34.33
C ARG A 395 8.46 15.45 35.59
N GLU A 396 9.04 14.92 36.67
CA GLU A 396 9.39 15.73 37.84
C GLU A 396 10.56 16.69 37.56
N ILE A 397 11.57 16.24 36.81
CA ILE A 397 12.67 17.12 36.37
C ILE A 397 12.13 18.21 35.44
N ASP A 398 11.34 17.84 34.43
CA ASP A 398 10.73 18.78 33.51
C ASP A 398 9.80 19.77 34.22
N LYS A 399 9.03 19.33 35.23
CA LYS A 399 8.22 20.23 36.06
C LYS A 399 9.06 21.27 36.79
N VAL A 400 10.22 20.89 37.32
CA VAL A 400 11.14 21.81 38.01
C VAL A 400 11.81 22.76 37.01
N LEU A 401 12.29 22.22 35.89
CA LEU A 401 12.94 22.99 34.82
C LEU A 401 12.00 23.97 34.12
N THR A 402 10.71 23.64 33.99
CA THR A 402 9.69 24.47 33.32
C THR A 402 8.81 25.24 34.30
N HIS A 403 9.11 25.20 35.60
CA HIS A 403 8.33 25.88 36.61
C HIS A 403 8.31 27.40 36.39
N LYS A 404 7.15 28.05 36.48
CA LYS A 404 6.97 29.49 36.22
C LYS A 404 7.97 30.40 36.96
N PHE A 405 8.35 30.03 38.18
CA PHE A 405 9.28 30.80 39.01
C PHE A 405 10.70 30.24 39.08
N TRP A 406 10.90 28.93 38.93
CA TRP A 406 12.22 28.28 39.08
C TRP A 406 12.89 28.01 37.73
N GLY A 407 12.12 27.92 36.65
CA GLY A 407 12.63 27.69 35.31
C GLY A 407 13.53 28.82 34.82
N PHE A 408 13.19 30.09 35.10
CA PHE A 408 14.03 31.23 34.73
C PHE A 408 15.41 31.22 35.44
N PRO A 409 15.50 31.10 36.77
CA PRO A 409 16.79 30.96 37.47
C PRO A 409 17.62 29.77 36.97
N ILE A 410 17.01 28.61 36.77
CA ILE A 410 17.71 27.41 36.30
C ILE A 410 18.21 27.60 34.86
N PHE A 411 17.39 28.19 33.99
CA PHE A 411 17.77 28.50 32.61
C PHE A 411 18.96 29.48 32.55
N ILE A 412 18.94 30.54 33.36
CA ILE A 412 20.05 31.49 33.45
C ILE A 412 21.32 30.80 33.96
N LEU A 413 21.20 29.91 34.94
CA LEU A 413 22.33 29.12 35.45
C LEU A 413 22.93 28.23 34.35
N PHE A 414 22.11 27.55 33.57
CA PHE A 414 22.59 26.74 32.43
C PHE A 414 23.29 27.61 31.38
N ILE A 415 22.71 28.76 31.00
CA ILE A 415 23.37 29.70 30.09
C ILE A 415 24.70 30.14 30.66
N TRP A 416 24.76 30.51 31.94
CA TRP A 416 26.01 30.93 32.58
C TRP A 416 27.07 29.81 32.57
N ILE A 417 26.69 28.57 32.87
CA ILE A 417 27.59 27.41 32.79
C ILE A 417 28.11 27.21 31.38
N THR A 418 27.22 27.21 30.37
CA THR A 418 27.64 27.04 28.97
C THR A 418 28.56 28.17 28.51
N PHE A 419 28.30 29.40 28.94
CA PHE A 419 29.13 30.56 28.66
C PHE A 419 30.51 30.39 29.29
N GLN A 420 30.59 30.14 30.61
CA GLN A 420 31.87 29.89 31.29
C GLN A 420 32.64 28.73 30.65
N ALA A 421 31.98 27.61 30.40
CA ALA A 421 32.60 26.46 29.74
C ALA A 421 33.14 26.83 28.35
N THR A 422 32.42 27.61 27.55
CA THR A 422 32.86 28.03 26.21
C THR A 422 34.11 28.91 26.28
N PHE A 423 34.17 29.86 27.22
CA PHE A 423 35.33 30.75 27.36
C PHE A 423 36.53 30.05 28.02
N THR A 424 36.31 29.22 29.03
CA THR A 424 37.37 28.46 29.71
C THR A 424 37.92 27.34 28.83
N LEU A 425 37.09 26.63 28.07
CA LEU A 425 37.58 25.61 27.14
C LEU A 425 38.13 26.23 25.86
N GLY A 426 37.57 27.36 25.40
CA GLY A 426 38.05 28.09 24.23
C GLY A 426 39.39 28.81 24.45
N SER A 427 39.79 29.09 25.70
CA SER A 427 41.09 29.68 26.01
C SER A 427 42.26 28.72 25.76
N TYR A 428 42.07 27.40 25.87
CA TYR A 428 43.12 26.42 25.59
C TYR A 428 43.53 26.39 24.10
N PRO A 429 42.61 26.30 23.12
CA PRO A 429 42.97 26.45 21.70
C PRO A 429 43.55 27.82 21.36
N MET A 430 43.05 28.90 21.98
CA MET A 430 43.59 30.24 21.76
C MET A 430 45.04 30.37 22.24
N THR A 431 45.36 29.81 23.39
CA THR A 431 46.74 29.79 23.92
C THR A 431 47.66 28.93 23.04
N TRP A 432 47.22 27.75 22.60
CA TRP A 432 47.99 26.91 21.68
C TRP A 432 48.26 27.58 20.32
N LEU A 433 47.29 28.31 19.78
CA LEU A 433 47.48 29.10 18.56
C LEU A 433 48.47 30.25 18.79
N GLY A 434 48.39 30.92 19.94
CA GLY A 434 49.33 31.97 20.34
C GLY A 434 50.76 31.46 20.47
N ASP A 435 50.96 30.34 21.18
CA ASP A 435 52.27 29.73 21.37
C ASP A 435 52.85 29.20 20.05
N GLY A 436 52.00 28.67 19.17
CA GLY A 436 52.41 28.24 17.82
C GLY A 436 52.83 29.38 16.90
N ILE A 437 52.16 30.54 16.98
CA ILE A 437 52.55 31.75 16.24
C ILE A 437 53.83 32.34 16.82
N GLY A 438 53.98 32.38 18.15
CA GLY A 438 55.18 32.85 18.83
C GLY A 438 56.42 31.99 18.60
N TRP A 439 56.25 30.74 18.15
CA TRP A 439 57.36 29.87 17.73
C TRP A 439 57.79 30.10 16.27
N LEU A 440 56.95 30.73 15.45
CA LEU A 440 57.19 31.01 14.03
C LEU A 440 57.74 32.42 13.75
N THR A 441 57.66 33.34 14.70
CA THR A 441 58.31 34.67 14.69
C THR A 441 59.50 34.69 15.63
#